data_AF-A0AAE1KEP2-F1
#
_entry.id   AF-A0AAE1KEP2-F1
#
_cell.length_a   1.000
_cell.length_b   1.000
_cell.length_c   1.000
_cell.angle_alpha   90.00
_cell.angle_beta   90.00
_cell.angle_gamma   90.00
#
_symmetry.space_group_name_H-M   'P 1'
#
loop_
_entity.id
_entity.type
_entity.pdbx_description
1 polymer ?
#
loop_
_entity_poly.entity_id
_entity_poly.type
_entity_poly.pdbx_seq_one_letter_code
_entity_poly.pdbx_strand_id
1 'polypeptide(L)'
;MTGVDFWRVVTLVTAVIIFFTSVRLARNVFFHYTTGITFGVFCSLLILVYVVAKMLPKKSSAVAVMVGGWGLIVYMVQHLWQNFLVVVKEHHAVVIGYVVVVGLISFAAVYRYGPLTDQRSINLVQWGMQLSALLALFLCSQYREATLGIAIVMVSCYSVPERWKAKLRTFWVRRFPPKVRRLTEEEYLQQANVETRRALEDLREFCRSPKCDKWNVVSKLSTPHRFVEFVGARNSRQRGTSNKAQKQRFAEFVEGGSHLDDEAILAYESNDLRLPRDEDNDDLYMTTDSEGDLDNQLDENGEMT
;
A
#
# COMPACT_ATOMS: atom_id res chain seq x y z
N MET A 1 -0.52 31.98 -30.14
CA MET A 1 -0.64 31.09 -28.96
C MET A 1 -0.90 29.69 -29.46
N THR A 2 0.13 28.84 -29.49
CA THR A 2 0.01 27.44 -29.91
C THR A 2 -0.74 26.68 -28.81
N GLY A 3 -2.00 26.33 -29.06
CA GLY A 3 -2.77 25.48 -28.17
C GLY A 3 -2.07 24.15 -27.98
N VAL A 4 -1.97 23.69 -26.74
CA VAL A 4 -1.43 22.36 -26.45
C VAL A 4 -2.35 21.31 -27.07
N ASP A 5 -1.84 20.49 -27.97
CA ASP A 5 -2.57 19.37 -28.56
C ASP A 5 -2.90 18.33 -27.48
N PHE A 6 -4.10 18.41 -26.91
CA PHE A 6 -4.54 17.54 -25.82
C PHE A 6 -4.41 16.04 -26.17
N TRP A 7 -4.73 15.65 -27.40
CA TRP A 7 -4.60 14.27 -27.88
C TRP A 7 -3.16 13.73 -27.80
N ARG A 8 -2.17 14.59 -28.07
CA ARG A 8 -0.76 14.20 -27.96
C ARG A 8 -0.37 14.03 -26.49
N VAL A 9 -0.83 14.92 -25.62
CA VAL A 9 -0.58 14.80 -24.17
C VAL A 9 -1.19 13.50 -23.63
N VAL A 10 -2.43 13.19 -23.99
CA VAL A 10 -3.10 11.93 -23.59
C VAL A 10 -2.32 10.71 -24.09
N THR A 11 -1.87 10.74 -25.34
CA THR A 11 -1.11 9.62 -25.93
C THR A 11 0.25 9.43 -25.24
N LEU A 12 0.95 10.52 -24.90
CA LEU A 12 2.20 10.49 -24.16
C LEU A 12 1.99 9.89 -22.76
N VAL A 13 1.00 10.38 -22.02
CA VAL A 13 0.67 9.86 -20.68
C VAL A 13 0.31 8.38 -20.75
N THR A 14 -0.48 7.98 -21.75
CA THR A 14 -0.86 6.58 -21.95
C THR A 14 0.36 5.70 -22.25
N ALA A 15 1.28 6.16 -23.10
CA ALA A 15 2.51 5.43 -23.40
C ALA A 15 3.38 5.22 -22.15
N VAL A 16 3.53 6.26 -21.32
CA VAL A 16 4.27 6.17 -20.04
C VAL A 16 3.61 5.16 -19.10
N ILE A 17 2.29 5.20 -18.95
CA ILE A 17 1.54 4.24 -18.10
C ILE A 17 1.72 2.80 -18.59
N ILE A 18 1.62 2.57 -19.90
CA ILE A 18 1.82 1.24 -20.50
C ILE A 18 3.23 0.74 -20.24
N PHE A 19 4.25 1.60 -20.40
CA PHE A 19 5.64 1.21 -20.16
C PHE A 19 5.88 0.70 -18.74
N PHE A 20 5.40 1.41 -17.71
CA PHE A 20 5.55 0.98 -16.32
C PHE A 20 4.65 -0.18 -15.93
N THR A 21 3.44 -0.26 -16.49
CA THR A 21 2.48 -1.32 -16.17
C THR A 21 2.76 -2.61 -16.94
N SER A 22 3.56 -2.57 -18.01
CA SER A 22 3.90 -3.70 -18.90
C SER A 22 4.24 -5.00 -18.14
N VAL A 23 5.06 -4.94 -17.10
CA VAL A 23 5.48 -6.10 -16.30
C VAL A 23 4.32 -6.73 -15.53
N ARG A 24 3.41 -5.90 -15.00
CA ARG A 24 2.22 -6.35 -14.26
C ARG A 24 1.18 -6.90 -15.24
N LEU A 25 1.02 -6.22 -16.38
CA LEU A 25 0.02 -6.56 -17.38
C LEU A 25 0.36 -7.86 -18.10
N ALA A 26 1.63 -8.05 -18.49
CA ALA A 26 2.11 -9.25 -19.18
C ALA A 26 2.06 -10.53 -18.31
N ARG A 27 1.88 -10.41 -16.99
CA ARG A 27 1.73 -11.55 -16.08
C ARG A 27 0.27 -11.79 -15.69
N ASN A 28 -0.61 -10.87 -16.03
CA ASN A 28 -2.02 -10.97 -15.69
C ASN A 28 -2.72 -11.89 -16.68
N VAL A 29 -3.33 -12.96 -16.16
CA VAL A 29 -4.06 -13.95 -16.97
C VAL A 29 -5.20 -13.31 -17.76
N PHE A 30 -5.91 -12.33 -17.18
CA PHE A 30 -6.98 -11.60 -17.85
C PHE A 30 -6.49 -10.88 -19.11
N PHE A 31 -5.26 -10.39 -19.06
CA PHE A 31 -4.66 -9.65 -20.16
C PHE A 31 -4.35 -10.56 -21.35
N HIS A 32 -3.92 -11.80 -21.12
CA HIS A 32 -3.70 -12.77 -22.19
C HIS A 32 -4.99 -13.13 -22.93
N TYR A 33 -6.09 -13.35 -22.20
CA TYR A 33 -7.38 -13.65 -22.82
C TYR A 33 -7.92 -12.47 -23.62
N THR A 34 -7.90 -11.26 -23.05
CA THR A 34 -8.39 -10.06 -23.73
C THR A 34 -7.57 -9.71 -24.98
N THR A 35 -6.23 -9.75 -24.89
CA THR A 35 -5.37 -9.51 -26.06
C THR A 35 -5.53 -10.59 -27.13
N GLY A 36 -5.67 -11.86 -26.75
CA GLY A 36 -5.95 -12.94 -27.69
C GLY A 36 -7.29 -12.79 -28.40
N ILE A 37 -8.36 -12.46 -27.66
CA ILE A 37 -9.71 -12.26 -28.23
C ILE A 37 -9.71 -11.06 -29.17
N THR A 38 -9.15 -9.92 -28.75
CA THR A 38 -9.07 -8.73 -29.60
C THR A 38 -8.28 -9.00 -30.88
N PHE A 39 -7.13 -9.66 -30.78
CA PHE A 39 -6.34 -10.05 -31.96
C PHE A 39 -7.12 -11.01 -32.88
N GLY A 40 -7.87 -11.97 -32.31
CA GLY A 40 -8.74 -12.86 -33.07
C GLY A 40 -9.86 -12.11 -33.82
N VAL A 41 -10.52 -11.16 -33.15
CA VAL A 41 -11.55 -10.32 -33.77
C VAL A 41 -10.94 -9.47 -34.89
N PHE A 42 -9.80 -8.80 -34.67
CA PHE A 42 -9.10 -8.04 -35.71
C PHE A 42 -8.67 -8.92 -36.89
N CYS A 43 -8.12 -10.10 -36.62
CA CYS A 43 -7.72 -11.06 -37.65
C CYS A 43 -8.92 -11.50 -38.50
N SER A 44 -10.06 -11.80 -37.87
CA SER A 44 -11.28 -12.16 -38.59
C SER A 44 -11.78 -11.02 -39.49
N LEU A 45 -11.68 -9.76 -39.03
CA LEU A 45 -12.08 -8.60 -39.81
C LEU A 45 -11.19 -8.48 -41.05
N LEU A 46 -9.88 -8.69 -40.92
CA LEU A 46 -8.97 -8.71 -42.08
C LEU A 46 -9.33 -9.82 -43.08
N ILE A 47 -9.73 -11.01 -42.60
CA ILE A 47 -10.20 -12.10 -43.47
C ILE A 47 -11.49 -11.69 -44.19
N LEU A 48 -12.45 -11.06 -43.49
CA LEU A 48 -13.68 -10.54 -44.09
C LEU A 48 -13.38 -9.50 -45.19
N VAL A 49 -12.49 -8.54 -44.91
CA VAL A 49 -12.04 -7.55 -45.89
C VAL A 49 -11.43 -8.25 -47.11
N TYR A 50 -10.59 -9.26 -46.90
CA TYR A 50 -9.99 -10.03 -47.98
C TYR A 50 -11.04 -10.75 -48.84
N VAL A 51 -12.06 -11.36 -48.23
CA VAL A 51 -13.16 -12.02 -48.95
C VAL A 51 -13.96 -11.01 -49.76
N VAL A 52 -14.30 -9.84 -49.19
CA VAL A 52 -15.00 -8.77 -49.91
C VAL A 52 -14.17 -8.25 -51.08
N ALA A 53 -12.87 -8.01 -50.87
CA ALA A 53 -11.96 -7.60 -51.93
C ALA A 53 -11.87 -8.64 -53.07
N LYS A 54 -11.98 -9.94 -52.74
CA LYS A 54 -12.00 -11.04 -53.71
C LYS A 54 -13.31 -11.15 -54.49
N MET A 55 -14.42 -10.64 -53.94
CA MET A 55 -15.74 -10.61 -54.59
C MET A 55 -15.87 -9.43 -55.56
N LEU A 56 -14.94 -8.46 -55.54
CA LEU A 56 -14.89 -7.38 -56.53
C LEU A 56 -14.43 -7.91 -57.90
N PRO A 57 -15.10 -7.52 -58.99
CA PRO A 57 -15.01 -8.18 -60.30
C PRO A 57 -13.57 -8.27 -60.85
N LYS A 58 -13.20 -9.52 -61.18
CA LYS A 58 -11.85 -10.00 -61.53
C LYS A 58 -11.16 -9.32 -62.73
N LYS A 59 -11.87 -8.49 -63.52
CA LYS A 59 -11.33 -7.93 -64.77
C LYS A 59 -10.33 -6.79 -64.55
N SER A 60 -10.39 -6.09 -63.41
CA SER A 60 -9.46 -4.99 -63.08
C SER A 60 -8.75 -5.17 -61.72
N SER A 61 -9.24 -6.07 -60.85
CA SER A 61 -8.69 -6.23 -59.50
C SER A 61 -7.38 -7.03 -59.46
N ALA A 62 -7.13 -7.95 -60.40
CA ALA A 62 -5.89 -8.72 -60.41
C ALA A 62 -4.64 -7.84 -60.65
N VAL A 63 -4.72 -6.87 -61.56
CA VAL A 63 -3.65 -5.90 -61.82
C VAL A 63 -3.49 -4.94 -60.64
N ALA A 64 -4.61 -4.52 -60.02
CA ALA A 64 -4.58 -3.68 -58.82
C ALA A 64 -4.01 -4.40 -57.59
N VAL A 65 -4.15 -5.71 -57.47
CA VAL A 65 -3.54 -6.51 -56.39
C VAL A 65 -2.04 -6.72 -56.63
N MET A 66 -1.64 -6.94 -57.88
CA MET A 66 -0.23 -7.16 -58.24
C MET A 66 0.60 -5.87 -58.14
N VAL A 67 0.00 -4.72 -58.47
CA VAL A 67 0.63 -3.39 -58.34
C VAL A 67 0.38 -2.76 -56.95
N GLY A 68 -0.73 -3.10 -56.30
CA GLY A 68 -1.24 -2.35 -55.14
C GLY A 68 -0.86 -2.88 -53.76
N GLY A 69 -0.26 -4.07 -53.61
CA GLY A 69 0.33 -4.56 -52.34
C GLY A 69 -0.35 -4.08 -51.05
N TRP A 70 0.39 -3.37 -50.19
CA TRP A 70 -0.09 -2.76 -48.94
C TRP A 70 -1.11 -1.64 -49.17
N GLY A 71 -1.04 -0.95 -50.31
CA GLY A 71 -1.97 0.12 -50.69
C GLY A 71 -3.40 -0.35 -50.88
N LEU A 72 -3.63 -1.59 -51.34
CA LEU A 72 -4.97 -2.18 -51.44
C LEU A 72 -5.58 -2.41 -50.05
N ILE A 73 -4.78 -2.91 -49.10
CA ILE A 73 -5.20 -3.12 -47.71
C ILE A 73 -5.54 -1.77 -47.07
N VAL A 74 -4.67 -0.78 -47.22
CA VAL A 74 -4.91 0.58 -46.72
C VAL A 74 -6.14 1.21 -47.36
N TYR A 75 -6.33 1.07 -48.68
CA TYR A 75 -7.50 1.58 -49.40
C TYR A 75 -8.79 0.96 -48.87
N MET A 76 -8.83 -0.36 -48.68
CA MET A 76 -10.01 -1.04 -48.15
C MET A 76 -10.28 -0.68 -46.69
N VAL A 77 -9.25 -0.59 -45.86
CA VAL A 77 -9.37 -0.15 -44.46
C VAL A 77 -9.87 1.31 -44.40
N GLN A 78 -9.35 2.18 -45.26
CA GLN A 78 -9.80 3.56 -45.37
C GLN A 78 -11.25 3.65 -45.84
N HIS A 79 -11.64 2.84 -46.83
CA HIS A 79 -13.01 2.76 -47.32
C HIS A 79 -13.98 2.27 -46.25
N LEU A 80 -13.58 1.26 -45.47
CA LEU A 80 -14.32 0.79 -44.31
C LEU A 80 -14.42 1.86 -43.23
N TRP A 81 -13.33 2.56 -42.92
CA TRP A 81 -13.31 3.61 -41.90
C TRP A 81 -14.25 4.77 -42.25
N GLN A 82 -14.24 5.21 -43.51
CA GLN A 82 -15.08 6.30 -43.97
C GLN A 82 -16.58 5.93 -44.02
N ASN A 83 -16.90 4.67 -44.33
CA ASN A 83 -18.28 4.20 -44.46
C ASN A 83 -18.78 3.37 -43.26
N PHE A 84 -17.97 3.25 -42.20
CA PHE A 84 -18.24 2.39 -41.05
C PHE A 84 -19.59 2.69 -40.41
N LEU A 85 -19.90 3.97 -40.20
CA LEU A 85 -21.16 4.39 -39.58
C LEU A 85 -22.38 4.04 -40.43
N VAL A 86 -22.25 4.08 -41.76
CA VAL A 86 -23.32 3.70 -42.69
C VAL A 86 -23.57 2.19 -42.61
N VAL A 87 -22.50 1.40 -42.66
CA VAL A 87 -22.57 -0.07 -42.56
C VAL A 87 -23.13 -0.52 -41.21
N VAL A 88 -22.69 0.10 -40.12
CA VAL A 88 -23.19 -0.21 -38.77
C VAL A 88 -24.65 0.18 -38.62
N LYS A 89 -25.07 1.34 -39.14
CA LYS A 89 -26.47 1.79 -39.01
C LYS A 89 -27.42 0.90 -39.80
N GLU A 90 -27.05 0.56 -41.04
CA GLU A 90 -27.87 -0.23 -41.95
C GLU A 90 -27.95 -1.72 -41.54
N HIS A 91 -26.86 -2.28 -41.03
CA HIS A 91 -26.75 -3.71 -40.74
C HIS A 91 -26.32 -4.03 -39.29
N HIS A 92 -26.71 -3.20 -38.32
CA HIS A 92 -26.30 -3.31 -36.91
C HIS A 92 -26.48 -4.73 -36.34
N ALA A 93 -27.61 -5.40 -36.61
CA ALA A 93 -27.87 -6.75 -36.10
C ALA A 93 -26.87 -7.79 -36.64
N VAL A 94 -26.51 -7.71 -37.94
CA VAL A 94 -25.54 -8.62 -38.58
C VAL A 94 -24.14 -8.35 -38.05
N VAL A 95 -23.78 -7.07 -37.87
CA VAL A 95 -22.46 -6.68 -37.32
C VAL A 95 -22.30 -7.16 -35.88
N ILE A 96 -23.33 -6.95 -35.05
CA ILE A 96 -23.32 -7.43 -33.65
C ILE A 96 -23.25 -8.96 -33.62
N GLY A 97 -24.08 -9.65 -34.41
CA GLY A 97 -24.04 -11.11 -34.51
C GLY A 97 -22.67 -11.65 -34.92
N TYR A 98 -22.05 -11.03 -35.92
CA TYR A 98 -20.69 -11.37 -36.37
C TYR A 98 -19.65 -11.20 -35.25
N VAL A 99 -19.64 -10.04 -34.58
CA VAL A 99 -18.69 -9.75 -33.49
C VAL A 99 -18.87 -10.73 -32.33
N VAL A 100 -20.11 -11.10 -32.00
CA VAL A 100 -20.41 -12.09 -30.96
C VAL A 100 -19.92 -13.47 -31.36
N VAL A 101 -20.27 -13.97 -32.55
CA VAL A 101 -19.88 -15.32 -33.00
C VAL A 101 -18.37 -15.45 -33.11
N VAL A 102 -17.70 -14.49 -33.76
CA VAL A 102 -16.24 -14.47 -33.87
C VAL A 102 -15.58 -14.30 -32.50
N GLY A 103 -16.13 -13.44 -31.64
CA GLY A 103 -15.63 -13.24 -30.29
C GLY A 103 -15.68 -14.54 -29.48
N LEU A 104 -16.77 -15.30 -29.59
CA LEU A 104 -16.93 -16.60 -28.96
C LEU A 104 -15.97 -17.65 -29.53
N ILE A 105 -15.80 -17.70 -30.86
CA ILE A 105 -14.83 -18.61 -31.51
C ILE A 105 -13.40 -18.26 -31.07
N SER A 106 -13.05 -16.98 -31.04
CA SER A 106 -11.74 -16.50 -30.60
C SER A 106 -11.52 -16.80 -29.12
N PHE A 107 -12.54 -16.60 -28.27
CA PHE A 107 -12.50 -16.98 -26.87
C PHE A 107 -12.27 -18.48 -26.70
N ALA A 108 -13.02 -19.33 -27.41
CA ALA A 108 -12.88 -20.77 -27.36
C ALA A 108 -11.48 -21.22 -27.84
N ALA A 109 -10.95 -20.60 -28.89
CA ALA A 109 -9.60 -20.86 -29.39
C ALA A 109 -8.54 -20.49 -28.33
N VAL A 110 -8.55 -19.26 -27.82
CA VAL A 110 -7.57 -18.80 -26.82
C VAL A 110 -7.69 -19.59 -25.51
N TYR A 111 -8.91 -19.95 -25.10
CA TYR A 111 -9.15 -20.81 -23.93
C TYR A 111 -8.56 -22.21 -24.11
N ARG A 112 -8.63 -22.77 -25.33
CA ARG A 112 -8.07 -24.09 -25.64
C ARG A 112 -6.54 -24.10 -25.65
N TYR A 113 -5.89 -23.03 -26.13
CA TYR A 113 -4.44 -22.93 -26.11
C TYR A 113 -3.87 -22.63 -24.71
N GLY A 114 -4.66 -22.00 -23.85
CA GLY A 114 -4.27 -21.67 -22.48
C GLY A 114 -3.36 -20.44 -22.37
N PRO A 115 -3.15 -19.93 -21.14
CA PRO A 115 -2.33 -18.76 -20.90
C PRO A 115 -0.83 -19.08 -21.06
N LEU A 116 -0.07 -18.09 -21.52
CA LEU A 116 1.38 -18.16 -21.66
C LEU A 116 2.03 -18.44 -20.30
N THR A 117 2.55 -19.65 -20.11
CA THR A 117 3.14 -20.10 -18.83
C THR A 117 4.67 -19.93 -18.82
N ASP A 118 5.31 -19.97 -20.00
CA ASP A 118 6.76 -19.86 -20.10
C ASP A 118 7.24 -18.43 -19.83
N GLN A 119 8.19 -18.28 -18.91
CA GLN A 119 8.80 -16.99 -18.56
C GLN A 119 9.38 -16.27 -19.79
N ARG A 120 9.91 -17.03 -20.76
CA ARG A 120 10.43 -16.47 -22.02
C ARG A 120 9.34 -15.77 -22.83
N SER A 121 8.16 -16.38 -22.92
CA SER A 121 7.03 -15.83 -23.67
C SER A 121 6.43 -14.60 -22.99
N ILE A 122 6.34 -14.62 -21.65
CA ILE A 122 5.93 -13.47 -20.83
C ILE A 122 6.89 -12.30 -21.03
N ASN A 123 8.20 -12.56 -21.02
CA ASN A 123 9.21 -11.53 -21.28
C ASN A 123 9.10 -10.97 -22.70
N LEU A 124 8.76 -11.80 -23.70
CA LEU A 124 8.57 -11.36 -25.09
C LEU A 124 7.38 -10.41 -25.23
N VAL A 125 6.24 -10.76 -24.61
CA VAL A 125 5.05 -9.90 -24.57
C VAL A 125 5.33 -8.59 -23.85
N GLN A 126 6.05 -8.66 -22.73
CA GLN A 126 6.49 -7.48 -22.00
C GLN A 126 7.36 -6.56 -22.86
N TRP A 127 8.40 -7.10 -23.53
CA TRP A 127 9.27 -6.32 -24.41
C TRP A 127 8.51 -5.74 -25.59
N GLY A 128 7.57 -6.50 -26.17
CA GLY A 128 6.67 -5.99 -27.22
C GLY A 128 5.86 -4.79 -26.76
N MET A 129 5.34 -4.82 -25.52
CA MET A 129 4.59 -3.70 -24.95
C MET A 129 5.46 -2.50 -24.66
N GLN A 130 6.65 -2.73 -24.09
CA GLN A 130 7.62 -1.67 -23.86
C GLN A 130 8.06 -1.01 -25.17
N LEU A 131 8.34 -1.81 -26.21
CA LEU A 131 8.69 -1.30 -27.53
C LEU A 131 7.54 -0.51 -28.16
N SER A 132 6.31 -1.03 -28.07
CA SER A 132 5.12 -0.34 -28.59
C SER A 132 4.86 0.98 -27.87
N ALA A 133 5.10 1.04 -26.55
CA ALA A 133 4.99 2.26 -25.77
C ALA A 133 6.05 3.29 -26.15
N LEU A 134 7.31 2.86 -26.34
CA LEU A 134 8.38 3.74 -26.81
C LEU A 134 8.12 4.25 -28.23
N LEU A 135 7.59 3.40 -29.10
CA LEU A 135 7.21 3.79 -30.46
C LEU A 135 6.08 4.81 -30.45
N ALA A 136 5.01 4.56 -29.67
CA ALA A 136 3.92 5.51 -29.50
C ALA A 136 4.40 6.86 -28.94
N LEU A 137 5.31 6.83 -27.96
CA LEU A 137 5.94 8.02 -27.41
C LEU A 137 6.73 8.81 -28.46
N PHE A 138 7.49 8.11 -29.31
CA PHE A 138 8.27 8.74 -30.39
C PHE A 138 7.38 9.34 -31.48
N LEU A 139 6.33 8.63 -31.90
CA LEU A 139 5.40 9.12 -32.95
C LEU A 139 4.50 10.26 -32.47
N CYS A 140 4.31 10.38 -31.15
CA CYS A 140 3.41 11.36 -30.58
C CYS A 140 3.97 12.80 -30.55
N SER A 141 5.29 12.97 -30.42
CA SER A 141 5.90 14.29 -30.16
C SER A 141 6.51 14.94 -31.39
N GLN A 142 6.36 16.26 -31.50
CA GLN A 142 7.05 17.08 -32.51
C GLN A 142 8.50 17.38 -32.11
N TYR A 143 8.80 17.43 -30.82
CA TYR A 143 10.15 17.67 -30.29
C TYR A 143 10.84 16.33 -30.04
N ARG A 144 11.54 15.83 -31.05
CA ARG A 144 12.23 14.53 -31.00
C ARG A 144 13.23 14.45 -29.84
N GLU A 145 14.01 15.52 -29.62
CA GLU A 145 15.00 15.59 -28.54
C GLU A 145 14.38 15.44 -27.14
N ALA A 146 13.27 16.13 -26.88
CA ALA A 146 12.59 16.06 -25.58
C ALA A 146 12.04 14.66 -25.30
N THR A 147 11.43 14.01 -26.30
CA THR A 147 10.94 12.64 -26.16
C THR A 147 12.04 11.60 -26.03
N LEU A 148 13.17 11.81 -26.71
CA LEU A 148 14.34 10.94 -26.53
C LEU A 148 14.88 11.06 -25.11
N GLY A 149 14.95 12.27 -24.56
CA GLY A 149 15.27 12.49 -23.15
C GLY A 149 14.32 11.72 -22.21
N ILE A 150 13.01 11.85 -22.41
CA ILE A 150 12.00 11.13 -21.61
C ILE A 150 12.15 9.60 -21.78
N ALA A 151 12.37 9.10 -22.99
CA ALA A 151 12.59 7.69 -23.27
C ALA A 151 13.83 7.15 -22.54
N ILE A 152 14.95 7.89 -22.60
CA ILE A 152 16.20 7.55 -21.91
C ILE A 152 15.97 7.53 -20.39
N VAL A 153 15.28 8.53 -19.84
CA VAL A 153 14.94 8.57 -18.41
C VAL A 153 14.09 7.36 -18.02
N MET A 154 13.05 7.02 -18.78
CA MET A 154 12.21 5.85 -18.50
C MET A 154 12.99 4.53 -18.52
N VAL A 155 13.83 4.32 -19.54
CA VAL A 155 14.68 3.12 -19.64
C VAL A 155 15.70 3.08 -18.52
N SER A 156 16.28 4.23 -18.17
CA SER A 156 17.23 4.36 -17.06
C SER A 156 16.57 4.00 -15.75
N CYS A 157 15.40 4.59 -15.43
CA CYS A 157 14.61 4.28 -14.23
C CYS A 157 14.21 2.80 -14.13
N TYR A 158 13.88 2.17 -15.27
CA TYR A 158 13.57 0.74 -15.33
C TYR A 158 14.82 -0.13 -15.07
N SER A 159 15.97 0.29 -15.57
CA SER A 159 17.23 -0.44 -15.44
C SER A 159 17.92 -0.24 -14.08
N VAL A 160 17.46 0.71 -13.25
CA VAL A 160 18.06 0.95 -11.92
C VAL A 160 17.86 -0.26 -11.01
N PRO A 161 18.94 -0.86 -10.48
CA PRO A 161 18.84 -1.98 -9.55
C PRO A 161 18.11 -1.58 -8.26
N GLU A 162 17.35 -2.51 -7.67
CA GLU A 162 16.63 -2.28 -6.40
C GLU A 162 17.54 -1.76 -5.27
N ARG A 163 18.83 -2.13 -5.29
CA ARG A 163 19.85 -1.63 -4.33
C ARG A 163 19.99 -0.11 -4.36
N TRP A 164 19.93 0.49 -5.55
CA TRP A 164 20.07 1.95 -5.72
C TRP A 164 18.78 2.66 -5.31
N LYS A 165 17.62 2.09 -5.61
CA LYS A 165 16.33 2.59 -5.12
C LYS A 165 16.27 2.57 -3.58
N ALA A 166 16.74 1.49 -2.97
CA ALA A 166 16.84 1.37 -1.52
C ALA A 166 17.81 2.41 -0.93
N LYS A 167 19.00 2.60 -1.51
CA LYS A 167 19.94 3.65 -1.08
C LYS A 167 19.34 5.04 -1.20
N LEU A 168 18.65 5.33 -2.31
CA LEU A 168 18.00 6.62 -2.53
C LEU A 168 16.89 6.85 -1.51
N ARG A 169 16.06 5.84 -1.24
CA ARG A 169 15.04 5.89 -0.18
C ARG A 169 15.66 6.12 1.19
N THR A 170 16.71 5.41 1.55
CA THR A 170 17.41 5.61 2.84
C THR A 170 18.01 7.00 2.93
N PHE A 171 18.63 7.49 1.85
CA PHE A 171 19.13 8.86 1.77
C PHE A 171 18.00 9.89 1.92
N TRP A 172 16.87 9.66 1.25
CA TRP A 172 15.70 10.55 1.29
C TRP A 172 15.05 10.56 2.67
N VAL A 173 14.88 9.42 3.32
CA VAL A 173 14.40 9.30 4.71
C VAL A 173 15.40 9.89 5.70
N ARG A 174 16.70 9.81 5.43
CA ARG A 174 17.72 10.46 6.27
C ARG A 174 17.73 11.98 6.12
N ARG A 175 17.47 12.50 4.91
CA ARG A 175 17.41 13.93 4.63
C ARG A 175 16.08 14.56 5.05
N PHE A 176 14.99 13.79 4.92
CA PHE A 176 13.63 14.16 5.30
C PHE A 176 13.07 13.07 6.24
N PRO A 177 13.52 13.05 7.50
CA PRO A 177 13.01 12.09 8.47
C PRO A 177 11.50 12.26 8.62
N PRO A 178 10.72 11.17 8.60
CA PRO A 178 9.30 11.24 8.86
C PRO A 178 9.10 11.84 10.25
N LYS A 179 8.16 12.79 10.38
CA LYS A 179 7.85 13.39 11.68
C LYS A 179 7.32 12.30 12.61
N VAL A 180 8.14 11.87 13.57
CA VAL A 180 7.73 10.96 14.62
C VAL A 180 6.85 11.76 15.58
N ARG A 181 5.54 11.48 15.58
CA ARG A 181 4.61 12.08 16.54
C ARG A 181 4.93 11.51 17.92
N ARG A 182 5.34 12.37 18.86
CA ARG A 182 5.44 11.97 20.27
C ARG A 182 4.05 11.64 20.78
N LEU A 183 3.93 10.55 21.52
CA LEU A 183 2.70 10.19 22.21
C LEU A 183 2.41 11.28 23.25
N THR A 184 1.16 11.74 23.32
CA THR A 184 0.75 12.64 24.43
C THR A 184 0.82 11.89 25.76
N GLU A 185 0.93 12.61 26.87
CA GLU A 185 0.99 11.99 28.20
C GLU A 185 -0.23 11.09 28.47
N GLU A 186 -1.42 11.54 28.06
CA GLU A 186 -2.65 10.75 28.17
C GLU A 186 -2.59 9.46 27.36
N GLU A 187 -2.18 9.54 26.08
CA GLU A 187 -2.04 8.36 25.22
C GLU A 187 -0.95 7.40 25.77
N TYR A 188 0.11 7.93 26.38
CA TYR A 188 1.15 7.13 27.03
C TYR A 188 0.63 6.39 28.25
N LEU A 189 -0.10 7.07 29.14
CA LEU A 189 -0.73 6.46 30.30
C LEU A 189 -1.75 5.40 29.90
N GLN A 190 -2.54 5.66 28.85
CA GLN A 190 -3.47 4.66 28.31
C GLN A 190 -2.72 3.42 27.81
N GLN A 191 -1.66 3.61 27.02
CA GLN A 191 -0.87 2.49 26.52
C GLN A 191 -0.17 1.72 27.64
N ALA A 192 0.40 2.42 28.62
CA ALA A 192 0.99 1.82 29.81
C ALA A 192 -0.02 0.99 30.59
N ASN A 193 -1.25 1.48 30.77
CA ASN A 193 -2.31 0.75 31.45
C ASN A 193 -2.75 -0.50 30.66
N VAL A 194 -2.87 -0.41 29.33
CA VAL A 194 -3.25 -1.55 28.49
C VAL A 194 -2.17 -2.63 28.51
N GLU A 195 -0.91 -2.27 28.31
CA GLU A 195 0.20 -3.22 28.32
C GLU A 195 0.44 -3.80 29.72
N THR A 196 0.32 -3.00 30.78
CA THR A 196 0.41 -3.49 32.17
C THR A 196 -0.69 -4.51 32.45
N ARG A 197 -1.93 -4.24 32.03
CA ARG A 197 -3.04 -5.19 32.18
C ARG A 197 -2.80 -6.47 31.41
N ARG A 198 -2.32 -6.37 30.17
CA ARG A 198 -2.00 -7.51 29.32
C ARG A 198 -0.89 -8.36 29.93
N ALA A 199 0.21 -7.75 30.34
CA ALA A 199 1.32 -8.43 31.01
C ALA A 199 0.89 -9.11 32.32
N LEU A 200 0.02 -8.49 33.12
CA LEU A 200 -0.54 -9.10 34.32
C LEU A 200 -1.48 -10.28 34.01
N GLU A 201 -2.22 -10.23 32.91
CA GLU A 201 -3.06 -11.35 32.44
C GLU A 201 -2.20 -12.52 31.96
N ASP A 202 -1.17 -12.24 31.14
CA ASP A 202 -0.20 -13.23 30.68
C ASP A 202 0.55 -13.87 31.86
N LEU A 203 0.94 -13.07 32.87
CA LEU A 203 1.56 -13.56 34.10
C LEU A 203 0.62 -14.48 34.88
N ARG A 204 -0.66 -14.11 35.03
CA ARG A 204 -1.66 -14.97 35.69
C ARG A 204 -1.86 -16.28 34.96
N GLU A 205 -1.91 -16.25 33.63
CA GLU A 205 -2.04 -17.45 32.81
C GLU A 205 -0.82 -18.36 32.97
N PHE A 206 0.38 -17.79 32.94
CA PHE A 206 1.62 -18.52 33.22
C PHE A 206 1.60 -19.16 34.62
N CYS A 207 1.22 -18.42 35.66
CA CYS A 207 1.12 -18.94 37.02
C CYS A 207 0.04 -20.03 37.19
N ARG A 208 -0.97 -20.09 36.31
CA ARG A 208 -1.96 -21.19 36.31
C ARG A 208 -1.46 -22.42 35.56
N SER A 209 -0.61 -22.22 34.55
CA SER A 209 -0.07 -23.29 33.72
C SER A 209 0.76 -24.29 34.54
N PRO A 210 0.85 -25.56 34.09
CA PRO A 210 1.65 -26.59 34.77
C PRO A 210 3.17 -26.36 34.66
N LYS A 211 3.60 -25.35 33.90
CA LYS A 211 5.02 -24.98 33.71
C LYS A 211 5.56 -24.07 34.82
N CYS A 212 4.69 -23.53 35.68
CA CYS A 212 5.08 -22.65 36.76
C CYS A 212 5.20 -23.44 38.08
N ASP A 213 6.39 -23.42 38.69
CA ASP A 213 6.64 -23.98 40.02
C ASP A 213 6.06 -23.07 41.12
N LYS A 214 4.74 -23.19 41.32
CA LYS A 214 3.95 -22.33 42.22
C LYS A 214 4.56 -22.22 43.62
N TRP A 215 5.01 -23.33 44.20
CA TRP A 215 5.56 -23.38 45.55
C TRP A 215 6.89 -22.63 45.70
N ASN A 216 7.74 -22.65 44.67
CA ASN A 216 9.01 -21.92 44.64
C ASN A 216 8.79 -20.40 44.49
N VAL A 217 7.76 -20.00 43.75
CA VAL A 217 7.37 -18.59 43.64
C VAL A 217 6.75 -18.09 44.95
N VAL A 218 5.83 -18.87 45.53
CA VAL A 218 5.16 -18.54 46.80
C VAL A 218 6.15 -18.42 47.96
N SER A 219 7.19 -19.26 48.02
CA SER A 219 8.21 -19.19 49.08
C SER A 219 9.10 -17.96 49.02
N LYS A 220 9.20 -17.30 47.86
CA LYS A 220 10.02 -16.10 47.66
C LYS A 220 9.23 -14.80 47.82
N LEU A 221 7.91 -14.89 47.97
CA LEU A 221 7.01 -13.74 48.07
C LEU A 221 6.78 -13.37 49.54
N SER A 222 6.86 -12.07 49.83
CA SER A 222 6.58 -11.54 51.18
C SER A 222 5.13 -11.78 51.62
N THR A 223 4.17 -11.79 50.68
CA THR A 223 2.74 -12.00 50.97
C THR A 223 2.12 -13.12 50.11
N PRO A 224 2.19 -14.39 50.56
CA PRO A 224 1.71 -15.53 49.77
C PRO A 224 0.19 -15.49 49.51
N HIS A 225 -0.59 -14.90 50.43
CA HIS A 225 -2.04 -14.76 50.29
C HIS A 225 -2.43 -13.89 49.08
N ARG A 226 -1.77 -12.74 48.88
CA ARG A 226 -2.03 -11.83 47.76
C ARG A 226 -1.73 -12.48 46.41
N PHE A 227 -0.75 -13.39 46.37
CA PHE A 227 -0.45 -14.15 45.16
C PHE A 227 -1.56 -15.14 44.80
N VAL A 228 -2.08 -15.87 45.78
CA VAL A 228 -3.20 -16.81 45.55
C VAL A 228 -4.43 -16.05 45.06
N GLU A 229 -4.74 -14.91 45.68
CA GLU A 229 -5.81 -14.03 45.24
C GLU A 229 -5.60 -13.50 43.81
N PHE A 230 -4.38 -13.04 43.49
CA PHE A 230 -4.01 -12.57 42.16
C PHE A 230 -4.17 -13.66 41.09
N VAL A 231 -3.76 -14.89 41.38
CA VAL A 231 -3.91 -16.05 40.48
C VAL A 231 -5.37 -16.51 40.41
N GLY A 232 -6.18 -16.31 41.45
CA GLY A 232 -7.60 -16.70 41.52
C GLY A 232 -8.60 -15.67 40.92
N ALA A 233 -8.20 -14.41 40.76
CA ALA A 233 -9.09 -13.27 40.46
C ALA A 233 -9.89 -13.30 39.13
N ARG A 234 -9.78 -14.34 38.30
CA ARG A 234 -10.58 -14.46 37.06
C ARG A 234 -12.06 -14.80 37.34
N ASN A 235 -12.37 -15.38 38.51
CA ASN A 235 -13.72 -15.88 38.81
C ASN A 235 -14.65 -14.83 39.46
N SER A 236 -14.12 -13.71 39.97
CA SER A 236 -14.90 -12.73 40.77
C SER A 236 -15.51 -11.59 39.96
N ARG A 237 -15.06 -11.32 38.73
CA ARG A 237 -15.61 -10.22 37.89
C ARG A 237 -16.99 -10.52 37.27
N GLN A 238 -17.50 -11.74 37.38
CA GLN A 238 -18.81 -12.10 36.81
C GLN A 238 -19.97 -12.08 37.84
N ARG A 239 -19.69 -11.81 39.12
CA ARG A 239 -20.74 -11.66 40.15
C ARG A 239 -21.14 -10.19 40.26
N GLY A 240 -22.16 -9.79 39.51
CA GLY A 240 -22.71 -8.44 39.37
C GLY A 240 -23.21 -7.78 40.66
N THR A 241 -22.32 -7.47 41.59
CA THR A 241 -22.61 -6.74 42.84
C THR A 241 -21.83 -5.42 42.99
N SER A 242 -20.82 -5.17 42.14
CA SER A 242 -19.92 -4.01 42.27
C SER A 242 -20.48 -2.68 41.73
N ASN A 243 -21.46 -2.68 40.82
CA ASN A 243 -21.93 -1.45 40.17
C ASN A 243 -22.79 -0.56 41.08
N LYS A 244 -23.34 -1.08 42.18
CA LYS A 244 -24.20 -0.30 43.10
C LYS A 244 -23.37 0.43 44.16
N ALA A 245 -22.44 -0.28 44.79
CA ALA A 245 -21.53 0.28 45.78
C ALA A 245 -20.58 1.34 45.19
N GLN A 246 -20.11 1.14 43.96
CA GLN A 246 -19.18 2.07 43.30
C GLN A 246 -19.89 3.36 42.82
N LYS A 247 -21.18 3.27 42.44
CA LYS A 247 -22.03 4.44 42.17
C LYS A 247 -22.37 5.21 43.44
N GLN A 248 -22.61 4.51 44.56
CA GLN A 248 -22.85 5.14 45.85
C GLN A 248 -21.60 5.86 46.38
N ARG A 249 -20.41 5.26 46.29
CA ARG A 249 -19.15 5.94 46.65
C ARG A 249 -18.85 7.17 45.79
N PHE A 250 -19.18 7.13 44.50
CA PHE A 250 -19.00 8.29 43.63
C PHE A 250 -20.02 9.40 43.93
N ALA A 251 -21.26 9.06 44.28
CA ALA A 251 -22.26 10.02 44.71
C ALA A 251 -21.87 10.68 46.05
N GLU A 252 -21.42 9.89 47.02
CA GLU A 252 -20.94 10.36 48.32
C GLU A 252 -19.69 11.26 48.21
N PHE A 253 -18.82 10.99 47.24
CA PHE A 253 -17.69 11.85 46.88
C PHE A 253 -18.14 13.22 46.33
N VAL A 254 -19.13 13.25 45.44
CA VAL A 254 -19.69 14.50 44.89
C VAL A 254 -20.43 15.30 45.97
N GLU A 255 -20.95 14.62 46.99
CA GLU A 255 -21.61 15.22 48.16
C GLU A 255 -20.62 15.63 49.28
N GLY A 256 -19.31 15.40 49.11
CA GLY A 256 -18.26 15.85 50.03
C GLY A 256 -17.88 14.88 51.16
N GLY A 257 -18.28 13.61 51.07
CA GLY A 257 -17.85 12.55 51.98
C GLY A 257 -16.38 12.19 51.81
N SER A 258 -15.71 11.81 52.91
CA SER A 258 -14.30 11.42 52.92
C SER A 258 -14.07 10.15 52.09
N HIS A 259 -13.16 10.22 51.12
CA HIS A 259 -12.82 9.12 50.20
C HIS A 259 -12.11 7.91 50.88
N LEU A 260 -11.78 8.03 52.16
CA LEU A 260 -10.99 7.06 52.90
C LEU A 260 -11.88 6.44 53.98
N ASP A 261 -12.04 5.12 53.96
CA ASP A 261 -12.61 4.39 55.08
C ASP A 261 -11.66 4.54 56.27
N ASP A 262 -12.17 4.92 57.45
CA ASP A 262 -11.36 5.08 58.68
C ASP A 262 -10.54 3.82 58.99
N GLU A 263 -11.07 2.65 58.62
CA GLU A 263 -10.39 1.36 58.75
C GLU A 263 -9.16 1.24 57.82
N ALA A 264 -9.19 1.84 56.62
CA ALA A 264 -8.05 1.89 55.71
C ALA A 264 -6.98 2.88 56.19
N ILE A 265 -7.39 3.98 56.81
CA ILE A 265 -6.48 4.95 57.47
C ILE A 265 -5.77 4.25 58.63
N LEU A 266 -6.51 3.57 59.50
CA LEU A 266 -5.96 2.81 60.63
C LEU A 266 -5.04 1.67 60.18
N ALA A 267 -5.36 1.00 59.07
CA ALA A 267 -4.50 -0.03 58.50
C ALA A 267 -3.16 0.54 57.99
N TYR A 268 -3.16 1.76 57.43
CA TYR A 268 -1.95 2.43 56.98
C TYR A 268 -1.10 2.89 58.18
N GLU A 269 -1.72 3.48 59.20
CA GLU A 269 -1.06 3.95 60.43
C GLU A 269 -0.47 2.78 61.25
N SER A 270 -1.14 1.62 61.24
CA SER A 270 -0.63 0.40 61.89
C SER A 270 0.59 -0.23 61.20
N ASN A 271 0.80 0.04 59.91
CA ASN A 271 1.92 -0.47 59.13
C ASN A 271 3.19 0.38 59.29
N ASP A 272 3.05 1.69 59.53
CA ASP A 272 4.20 2.59 59.80
C ASP A 272 4.85 2.33 61.17
N LEU A 273 4.11 1.76 62.12
CA LEU A 273 4.63 1.41 63.45
C LEU A 273 5.49 0.13 63.50
N ARG A 274 5.74 -0.53 62.37
CA ARG A 274 6.51 -1.79 62.28
C ARG A 274 7.85 -1.68 61.54
N LEU A 275 8.42 -0.49 61.39
CA LEU A 275 9.82 -0.37 61.00
C LEU A 275 10.73 -0.65 62.22
N PRO A 276 11.65 -1.61 62.16
CA PRO A 276 12.81 -1.61 63.05
C PRO A 276 13.55 -0.29 62.78
N ARG A 277 13.78 0.49 63.84
CA ARG A 277 14.74 1.59 63.81
C ARG A 277 16.12 0.96 63.73
N ASP A 278 16.59 0.72 62.52
CA ASP A 278 18.01 0.50 62.29
C ASP A 278 18.68 1.88 62.42
N GLU A 279 19.24 2.14 63.61
CA GLU A 279 20.32 3.12 63.76
C GLU A 279 21.47 2.59 62.90
N ASP A 280 21.77 3.31 61.80
CA ASP A 280 23.04 3.35 61.06
C ASP A 280 22.80 3.44 59.54
N ASN A 281 22.54 4.66 59.04
CA ASN A 281 23.15 5.15 57.81
C ASN A 281 22.85 6.64 57.66
N ASP A 282 23.83 7.45 58.03
CA ASP A 282 23.99 8.78 57.47
C ASP A 282 24.23 8.67 55.94
N ASP A 283 23.91 9.75 55.23
CA ASP A 283 24.22 10.02 53.82
C ASP A 283 23.17 9.62 52.75
N LEU A 284 22.18 10.50 52.55
CA LEU A 284 21.92 11.05 51.21
C LEU A 284 21.12 12.35 51.27
N TYR A 285 21.82 13.49 51.33
CA TYR A 285 21.22 14.80 51.10
C TYR A 285 20.77 14.91 49.63
N MET A 286 19.49 15.19 49.41
CA MET A 286 18.97 15.72 48.14
C MET A 286 19.36 17.20 48.06
N THR A 287 20.41 17.54 47.33
CA THR A 287 20.71 18.93 46.98
C THR A 287 19.87 19.35 45.78
N THR A 288 18.97 20.32 46.02
CA THR A 288 18.34 21.13 44.99
C THR A 288 19.25 22.33 44.72
N ASP A 289 20.07 22.27 43.67
CA ASP A 289 20.85 23.42 43.25
C ASP A 289 20.09 24.20 42.18
N SER A 290 19.55 25.33 42.64
CA SER A 290 19.12 26.48 41.85
C SER A 290 20.31 27.44 41.67
N GLU A 291 20.33 28.09 40.50
CA GLU A 291 20.96 29.36 40.14
C GLU A 291 22.46 29.43 39.80
N GLY A 292 22.74 30.18 38.73
CA GLY A 292 24.09 30.58 38.32
C GLY A 292 24.12 31.26 36.94
N ASP A 293 23.46 32.42 36.81
CA ASP A 293 23.81 33.43 35.79
C ASP A 293 25.24 33.92 36.04
N LEU A 294 26.04 34.07 34.98
CA LEU A 294 27.24 34.91 34.97
C LEU A 294 27.44 35.47 33.56
N ASP A 295 27.26 36.78 33.45
CA ASP A 295 27.67 37.67 32.37
C ASP A 295 29.17 37.51 32.04
N ASN A 296 29.52 37.61 30.76
CA ASN A 296 30.61 38.50 30.36
C ASN A 296 30.46 38.93 28.89
N GLN A 297 30.21 40.23 28.69
CA GLN A 297 30.46 40.96 27.46
C GLN A 297 31.96 40.95 27.16
N LEU A 298 32.34 40.85 25.88
CA LEU A 298 33.42 41.64 25.28
C LEU A 298 33.25 41.63 23.76
N ASP A 299 33.18 42.84 23.22
CA ASP A 299 33.05 43.22 21.82
C ASP A 299 34.26 42.80 20.98
N GLU A 300 34.04 42.54 19.68
CA GLU A 300 34.80 43.21 18.61
C GLU A 300 34.16 42.97 17.23
N ASN A 301 33.72 44.06 16.61
CA ASN A 301 33.47 44.17 15.18
C ASN A 301 34.79 44.57 14.49
N GLY A 302 35.08 43.99 13.31
CA GLY A 302 35.70 44.75 12.22
C GLY A 302 37.05 44.27 11.65
N GLU A 303 37.08 44.25 10.31
CA GLU A 303 38.22 44.37 9.39
C GLU A 303 39.06 43.16 8.97
N MET A 304 38.81 42.74 7.72
CA MET A 304 39.70 42.93 6.55
C MET A 304 41.19 42.56 6.73
N THR A 305 41.55 41.35 6.28
CA THR A 305 42.56 41.07 5.24
C THR A 305 42.32 39.69 4.66
#